data_AF-A0A940TTD9-F1
#
_entry.id   AF-A0A940TTD9-F1
#
_cell.length_a   1.000
_cell.length_b   1.000
_cell.length_c   1.000
_cell.angle_alpha   90.00
_cell.angle_beta   90.00
_cell.angle_gamma   90.00
#
_symmetry.space_group_name_H-M   'P 1'
#
loop_
_entity.id
_entity.type
_entity.pdbx_description
1 polymer ?
#
loop_
_entity_poly.entity_id
_entity_poly.type
_entity_poly.pdbx_seq_one_letter_code
_entity_poly.pdbx_strand_id
1 'polypeptide(L)' 'FFKKLDYPIAPMVLALVLGNMAESAVRQALIMGRGNPLIFFRPPIALPLMLLALFLFFLPSFSKWKAKLSAKKKASI' A
#
# COMPACT_ATOMS: atom_id res chain seq x y z
N PHE A 1 25.66 2.70 24.00
CA PHE A 1 24.30 3.25 23.91
C PHE A 1 23.84 3.52 22.46
N PHE A 2 24.74 3.73 21.50
CA PHE A 2 24.43 3.89 20.05
C PHE A 2 24.64 2.60 19.22
N LYS A 3 24.06 1.48 19.65
CA LYS A 3 23.97 0.21 18.89
C LYS A 3 22.57 -0.39 18.96
N LYS A 4 21.54 0.46 18.90
CA LYS A 4 20.12 0.06 18.96
C LYS A 4 19.25 0.71 17.88
N LEU A 5 19.88 1.40 16.95
CA LEU A 5 19.30 1.92 15.71
C LEU A 5 20.26 1.54 14.58
N ASP A 6 20.58 0.25 14.45
CA ASP A 6 21.13 -0.33 13.22
C ASP A 6 20.03 -0.24 12.14
N TYR A 7 19.58 0.98 11.81
CA TYR A 7 18.87 1.22 10.57
C TYR A 7 19.90 0.90 9.50
N PRO A 8 19.81 -0.27 8.85
CA PRO A 8 20.83 -0.64 7.90
C PRO A 8 20.80 0.44 6.82
N ILE A 9 21.96 0.94 6.41
CA ILE A 9 22.01 2.01 5.40
C ILE A 9 21.37 1.52 4.09
N ALA A 10 21.43 0.21 3.84
CA ALA A 10 20.84 -0.44 2.67
C ALA A 10 19.32 -0.16 2.48
N PRO A 11 18.40 -0.47 3.42
CA PRO A 11 16.99 -0.13 3.28
C PRO A 11 16.72 1.37 3.22
N MET A 12 17.54 2.24 3.84
CA MET A 12 17.38 3.69 3.68
C MET A 12 17.67 4.13 2.24
N VAL A 13 18.76 3.64 1.64
CA VAL A 13 19.09 3.93 0.24
C VAL A 13 18.04 3.33 -0.70
N LEU A 14 17.60 2.10 -0.45
CA LEU A 14 16.52 1.47 -1.22
C LEU A 14 15.23 2.29 -1.13
N ALA A 15 14.83 2.74 0.06
CA ALA A 15 13.64 3.56 0.23
C ALA A 15 13.75 4.91 -0.50
N LEU A 16 14.93 5.54 -0.50
CA LEU A 16 15.21 6.76 -1.26
C LEU A 16 15.08 6.54 -2.77
N VAL A 17 15.69 5.47 -3.30
CA VAL A 17 15.61 5.14 -4.73
C VAL A 17 14.16 4.80 -5.13
N LEU A 18 13.50 3.95 -4.35
CA LEU A 18 12.08 3.61 -4.54
C LEU A 18 11.18 4.84 -4.44
N GLY A 19 11.50 5.77 -3.53
CA GLY A 19 10.79 7.04 -3.36
C GLY A 19 10.92 7.92 -4.61
N ASN A 20 12.13 8.08 -5.14
CA ASN A 20 12.37 8.85 -6.37
C ASN A 20 11.61 8.24 -7.57
N MET A 21 11.56 6.90 -7.65
CA MET A 21 10.78 6.20 -8.66
C MET A 21 9.28 6.43 -8.48
N ALA A 22 8.78 6.40 -7.24
CA ALA A 22 7.38 6.66 -6.93
C ALA A 22 6.97 8.09 -7.28
N GLU A 23 7.78 9.10 -6.94
CA GLU A 23 7.51 10.49 -7.31
C GLU A 23 7.47 10.64 -8.83
N SER A 24 8.45 10.07 -9.54
CA SER A 24 8.53 10.12 -11.00
C SER A 24 7.28 9.51 -11.65
N ALA A 25 6.82 8.35 -11.14
CA ALA A 25 5.61 7.69 -11.64
C ALA A 25 4.34 8.51 -11.36
N VAL A 26 4.19 9.08 -10.17
CA VAL A 26 3.05 9.93 -9.81
C VAL A 26 3.03 11.21 -10.66
N ARG A 27 4.18 11.85 -10.83
CA ARG A 27 4.34 13.03 -11.70
C ARG A 27 3.98 12.70 -13.14
N GLN A 28 4.48 11.59 -13.66
CA GLN A 28 4.16 11.12 -15.01
C GLN A 28 2.65 10.89 -15.18
N ALA A 29 2.01 10.20 -14.23
CA ALA A 29 0.57 9.96 -14.25
C ALA A 29 -0.22 11.28 -14.24
N LEU A 30 0.17 12.26 -13.42
CA LEU A 30 -0.47 13.57 -13.35
C LEU A 30 -0.29 14.38 -14.63
N ILE A 31 0.89 14.34 -15.26
CA ILE A 31 1.14 14.99 -16.55
C ILE A 31 0.22 14.38 -17.62
N MET A 32 0.12 13.05 -17.68
CA MET A 32 -0.83 12.36 -18.59
C MET A 32 -2.28 12.75 -18.30
N GLY A 33 -2.61 12.95 -17.01
CA GLY A 33 -3.92 13.41 -16.55
C GLY A 33 -4.20 14.90 -16.72
N ARG A 34 -3.28 15.67 -17.32
CA ARG A 34 -3.33 17.14 -17.42
C ARG A 34 -3.55 17.81 -16.06
N GLY A 35 -2.85 17.33 -15.03
CA GLY A 35 -2.95 17.83 -13.65
C GLY A 35 -4.19 17.35 -12.88
N ASN A 36 -5.05 16.53 -13.48
CA ASN A 36 -6.26 16.06 -12.83
C ASN A 36 -6.01 14.72 -12.09
N PRO A 37 -6.18 14.66 -10.76
CA PRO A 37 -5.97 13.45 -9.98
C PRO A 37 -6.97 12.33 -10.29
N LEU A 38 -8.07 12.60 -11.01
CA LEU A 38 -8.97 11.54 -11.49
C LEU A 38 -8.30 10.60 -12.51
N ILE A 39 -7.10 10.92 -13.01
CA ILE A 39 -6.34 10.02 -13.89
C ILE A 39 -5.99 8.68 -13.26
N PHE A 40 -6.01 8.54 -11.93
CA PHE A 40 -5.84 7.24 -11.29
C PHE A 40 -7.05 6.32 -11.49
N PHE A 41 -8.24 6.87 -11.78
CA PHE A 41 -9.50 6.13 -11.94
C PHE A 41 -10.04 6.11 -13.38
N ARG A 42 -9.53 6.99 -14.26
CA ARG A 42 -9.98 7.10 -15.66
C ARG A 42 -9.54 5.95 -16.59
N PRO A 43 -8.31 5.40 -16.51
CA PRO A 43 -7.89 4.37 -17.43
C PRO A 43 -8.71 3.10 -17.18
N PRO A 44 -9.33 2.52 -18.23
CA PRO A 44 -10.17 1.33 -18.07
C PRO A 44 -9.42 0.13 -17.50
N ILE A 45 -8.08 0.08 -17.65
CA ILE A 45 -7.22 -0.96 -17.08
C ILE A 45 -6.78 -0.66 -15.64
N ALA A 46 -6.66 0.63 -15.26
CA ALA A 46 -6.17 1.03 -13.94
C ALA A 46 -7.22 0.77 -12.86
N LEU A 47 -8.48 1.01 -13.19
CA LEU A 47 -9.61 0.82 -12.27
C LEU A 47 -9.72 -0.62 -11.72
N PRO A 48 -9.75 -1.69 -12.54
CA PRO A 48 -9.81 -3.06 -12.01
C PRO A 48 -8.54 -3.45 -11.24
N LEU A 49 -7.36 -2.99 -11.67
CA LEU A 49 -6.11 -3.24 -10.94
C LEU A 49 -6.12 -2.59 -9.56
N MET A 50 -6.62 -1.35 -9.45
CA MET A 50 -6.68 -0.63 -8.18
C MET A 50 -7.71 -1.25 -7.24
N LEU A 51 -8.85 -1.71 -7.75
CA LEU A 51 -9.84 -2.48 -6.99
C LEU A 51 -9.26 -3.82 -6.48
N LEU A 52 -8.55 -4.55 -7.34
CA LEU A 52 -7.89 -5.80 -6.97
C LEU A 52 -6.82 -5.58 -5.89
N ALA A 53 -6.00 -4.53 -6.05
CA ALA A 53 -4.98 -4.15 -5.07
C ALA A 53 -5.58 -3.81 -3.71
N LEU A 54 -6.65 -3.01 -3.67
CA LEU A 54 -7.39 -2.71 -2.44
C LEU A 54 -7.96 -4.00 -1.82
N PHE A 55 -8.57 -4.87 -2.63
CA PHE A 55 -9.11 -6.13 -2.17
C PHE A 55 -8.04 -7.02 -1.50
N LEU A 56 -6.89 -7.18 -2.15
CA LEU A 56 -5.73 -7.93 -1.62
C LEU A 56 -5.14 -7.28 -0.36
N PHE A 57 -5.07 -5.96 -0.31
CA PHE A 57 -4.60 -5.23 0.87
C PHE A 57 -5.53 -5.42 2.07
N PHE A 58 -6.85 -5.44 1.85
CA PHE A 58 -7.85 -5.60 2.91
C PHE A 58 -8.10 -7.06 3.31
N LEU A 59 -7.86 -8.04 2.44
CA LEU A 59 -7.97 -9.48 2.72
C LEU A 59 -7.38 -9.93 4.08
N PRO A 60 -6.10 -9.64 4.40
CA PRO A 60 -5.51 -10.04 5.68
C PRO A 60 -6.09 -9.26 6.86
N SER A 61 -6.52 -8.02 6.65
CA SER A 61 -7.12 -7.18 7.69
C SER A 61 -8.50 -7.70 8.10
N PHE A 62 -9.35 -8.03 7.11
CA PHE A 62 -10.67 -8.64 7.35
C PHE A 62 -10.56 -10.05 7.94
N SER A 63 -9.59 -10.86 7.51
CA SER A 63 -9.36 -12.19 8.08
C SER A 63 -8.97 -12.11 9.57
N LYS A 64 -8.06 -11.21 9.94
CA LYS A 64 -7.70 -10.95 11.34
C LYS A 64 -8.89 -10.43 12.15
N TRP A 65 -9.75 -9.59 11.57
CA TRP A 65 -10.97 -9.09 12.21
C TRP A 65 -11.99 -10.21 12.46
N LYS A 66 -12.24 -11.07 11.47
CA LYS A 66 -13.14 -12.24 11.62
C LYS A 66 -12.56 -13.29 12.58
N ALA A 67 -11.25 -13.50 12.59
CA ALA A 67 -10.57 -14.41 13.52
C ALA A 67 -10.69 -13.91 14.97
N LYS A 68 -10.57 -12.60 15.21
CA LYS A 68 -10.81 -11.98 16.53
C LYS A 68 -12.27 -12.14 16.99
N LEU A 69 -13.23 -12.02 16.08
CA LEU A 69 -14.66 -12.22 16.37
C LEU A 69 -15.01 -13.69 16.63
N SER A 70 -14.38 -14.63 15.90
CA SER A 70 -14.56 -16.08 16.08
C SER A 70 -13.89 -16.60 17.37
N ALA A 71 -12.71 -16.08 17.72
CA ALA A 71 -12.04 -16.42 18.98
C ALA A 71 -12.83 -15.98 20.23
N LYS A 72 -13.56 -14.85 20.14
CA LYS A 72 -14.44 -14.39 21.22
C LYS A 72 -15.67 -15.30 21.40
N LYS A 73 -16.14 -15.96 20.33
CA LYS A 73 -17.29 -16.89 20.35
C LYS A 73 -16.93 -18.28 20.93
N LYS A 74 -15.64 -18.65 20.92
CA LYS A 74 -15.14 -19.93 21.45
C LYS A 74 -14.73 -19.88 22.93
N ALA A 75 -14.62 -18.68 23.52
CA ALA A 75 -14.28 -18.46 24.92
C ALA A 75 -15.51 -18.25 25.83
N SER A 76 -16.72 -18.31 25.28
CA SER A 76 -17.99 -18.21 26.03
C SER A 76 -18.88 -19.45 25.89
N ILE A 77 -18.31 -20.58 25.47
CA ILE A 77 -18.93 -21.92 25.49
C ILE A 77 -18.07 -22.79 26.38
#